data_AF-A0A0F8VFL2-F1
#
_entry.id   AF-A0A0F8VFL2-F1
#
_cell.length_a   1.000
_cell.length_b   1.000
_cell.length_c   1.000
_cell.angle_alpha   90.00
_cell.angle_beta   90.00
_cell.angle_gamma   90.00
#
_symmetry.space_group_name_H-M   'P 1'
#
loop_
_entity.id
_entity.type
_entity.pdbx_description
1 polymer ?
#
loop_
_entity_poly.entity_id
_entity_poly.type
_entity_poly.pdbx_seq_one_letter_code
_entity_poly.pdbx_strand_id
1 'polypeptide(L)'
;IEQTDHLPETYTVECPHQQATSTPTKKRHKAQFDLNKCAECPLKANCQIFKNNGRYYFTHEDYLLNKRNLNIITIPKERRKIRPNIEATMKEFKTRTPGGKIKVRGLFKTSLFAYSVGIAINFGRIYRYITVNNIDNDLINNGFSAMINIFVKIFAQNHFSNFITRIFEYFGELSNRSPNMRFSATLNFEGF
;
A
#
# COMPACT_ATOMS: atom_id res chain seq x y z
N ILE A 1 -0.72 22.17 1.61
CA ILE A 1 -0.15 22.42 2.96
C ILE A 1 1.30 21.99 2.90
N GLU A 2 2.20 22.94 3.07
CA GLU A 2 3.64 22.73 3.14
C GLU A 2 4.12 23.14 4.54
N GLN A 3 5.11 22.44 5.09
CA GLN A 3 5.67 22.78 6.40
C GLN A 3 6.92 23.64 6.19
N THR A 4 7.04 24.73 6.95
CA THR A 4 8.26 25.55 6.98
C THR A 4 9.20 25.04 8.08
N ASP A 5 10.51 24.99 7.80
CA ASP A 5 11.54 24.27 8.58
C ASP A 5 11.90 24.87 9.95
N HIS A 6 11.06 25.75 10.51
CA HIS A 6 11.36 26.47 11.74
C HIS A 6 10.31 26.21 12.82
N LEU A 7 10.79 25.94 14.04
CA LEU A 7 9.97 25.89 15.24
C LEU A 7 9.51 27.32 15.61
N PRO A 8 8.24 27.56 15.97
CA PRO A 8 7.13 26.60 16.08
C PRO A 8 6.62 26.14 14.71
N GLU A 9 6.11 24.89 14.64
CA GLU A 9 5.58 24.28 13.41
C GLU A 9 4.60 25.21 12.70
N THR A 10 5.10 25.83 11.65
CA THR A 10 4.36 26.75 10.79
C THR A 10 4.14 26.05 9.47
N TYR A 11 2.96 26.28 8.89
CA TYR A 11 2.57 25.66 7.63
C TYR A 11 2.06 26.72 6.68
N THR A 12 2.35 26.54 5.41
CA THR A 12 1.78 27.32 4.31
C THR A 12 0.60 26.54 3.74
N VAL A 13 -0.59 27.16 3.77
CA VAL A 13 -1.79 26.61 3.15
C VAL A 13 -2.11 27.41 1.91
N GLU A 14 -2.25 26.72 0.79
CA GLU A 14 -2.47 27.34 -0.51
C GLU A 14 -3.88 27.04 -1.03
N CYS A 15 -4.48 28.06 -1.63
CA CYS A 15 -5.67 28.00 -2.47
C CYS A 15 -5.28 28.54 -3.86
N PRO A 16 -6.02 28.22 -4.94
CA PRO A 16 -5.68 28.66 -6.30
C PRO A 16 -5.49 30.17 -6.48
N HIS A 17 -6.04 31.00 -5.58
CA HIS A 17 -6.01 32.47 -5.68
C HIS A 17 -5.14 33.15 -4.61
N GLN A 18 -4.74 32.44 -3.55
CA GLN A 18 -3.94 33.02 -2.47
C GLN A 18 -3.32 31.94 -1.57
N GLN A 19 -2.28 32.33 -0.85
CA GLN A 19 -1.62 31.52 0.16
C GLN A 19 -1.74 32.17 1.53
N ALA A 20 -1.80 31.37 2.58
CA ALA A 20 -1.87 31.83 3.96
C ALA A 20 -0.95 31.00 4.86
N THR A 21 -0.19 31.69 5.70
CA THR A 21 0.61 31.06 6.76
C THR A 21 -0.30 30.70 7.94
N SER A 22 -0.08 29.53 8.51
CA SER A 22 -0.83 29.05 9.66
C SER A 22 -0.30 29.61 10.97
N THR A 23 -1.19 29.88 11.90
CA THR A 23 -0.86 30.14 13.31
C THR A 23 -1.25 28.92 14.17
N PRO A 24 -0.43 28.49 15.13
CA PRO A 24 -0.77 27.40 16.03
C PRO A 24 -1.88 27.83 17.00
N THR A 25 -2.76 26.89 17.33
CA THR A 25 -3.84 27.00 18.35
C THR A 25 -3.68 25.87 19.36
N LYS A 26 -4.46 25.87 20.46
CA LYS A 26 -4.35 24.85 21.53
C LYS A 26 -4.38 23.38 21.06
N LYS A 27 -5.12 23.06 19.99
CA LYS A 27 -5.30 21.68 19.48
C LYS A 27 -5.04 21.52 17.97
N ARG A 28 -4.92 22.61 17.23
CA ARG A 28 -4.95 22.64 15.75
C ARG A 28 -4.12 23.80 15.23
N HIS A 29 -3.85 23.82 13.94
CA HIS A 29 -3.32 24.98 13.22
C HIS A 29 -4.46 25.71 12.52
N LYS A 30 -4.34 27.04 12.43
CA LYS A 30 -5.32 27.92 11.79
C LYS A 30 -4.64 28.73 10.70
N ALA A 31 -5.09 28.58 9.45
CA ALA A 31 -4.78 29.50 8.37
C ALA A 31 -5.92 30.52 8.20
N GLN A 32 -5.57 31.80 8.06
CA GLN A 32 -6.51 32.89 7.84
C GLN A 32 -6.27 33.46 6.44
N PHE A 33 -7.28 33.34 5.59
CA PHE A 33 -7.29 33.85 4.22
C PHE A 33 -7.96 35.22 4.15
N ASP A 34 -7.57 36.01 3.14
CA ASP A 34 -8.18 37.32 2.87
C ASP A 34 -9.59 37.13 2.30
N LEU A 35 -10.57 37.73 2.98
CA LEU A 35 -11.99 37.67 2.61
C LEU A 35 -12.30 38.46 1.35
N ASN A 36 -11.61 39.57 1.10
CA ASN A 36 -11.83 40.39 -0.09
C ASN A 36 -11.45 39.58 -1.33
N LYS A 37 -10.28 38.95 -1.31
CA LYS A 37 -9.84 38.02 -2.36
C LYS A 37 -10.74 36.80 -2.50
N CYS A 38 -11.29 36.28 -1.40
CA CYS A 38 -12.26 35.18 -1.47
C CYS A 38 -13.61 35.60 -2.05
N ALA A 39 -14.02 36.86 -1.88
CA ALA A 39 -15.30 37.37 -2.36
C ALA A 39 -15.33 37.49 -3.89
N GLU A 40 -14.18 37.70 -4.52
CA GLU A 40 -13.96 37.75 -5.97
C GLU A 40 -13.75 36.36 -6.60
N CYS A 41 -13.61 35.31 -5.79
CA CYS A 41 -13.32 33.97 -6.27
C CYS A 41 -14.52 33.36 -7.04
N PRO A 42 -14.32 32.79 -8.24
CA PRO A 42 -15.39 32.15 -9.01
C PRO A 42 -16.00 30.94 -8.28
N LEU A 43 -15.23 30.30 -7.40
CA LEU A 43 -15.66 29.13 -6.62
C LEU A 43 -16.30 29.49 -5.27
N LYS A 44 -16.57 30.77 -5.01
CA LYS A 44 -17.10 31.29 -3.73
C LYS A 44 -18.31 30.52 -3.21
N ALA A 45 -19.28 30.20 -4.07
CA ALA A 45 -20.51 29.50 -3.68
C ALA A 45 -20.25 28.12 -3.03
N ASN A 46 -19.20 27.42 -3.50
CA ASN A 46 -18.83 26.08 -3.04
C ASN A 46 -17.63 26.07 -2.08
N CYS A 47 -17.00 27.22 -1.83
CA CYS A 47 -15.80 27.33 -1.02
C CYS A 47 -16.10 27.19 0.49
N GLN A 48 -15.63 26.11 1.10
CA GLN A 48 -15.76 25.89 2.55
C GLN A 48 -14.98 26.93 3.38
N ILE A 49 -13.85 27.42 2.88
CA ILE A 49 -13.03 28.43 3.55
C ILE A 49 -13.77 29.77 3.64
N PHE A 50 -14.44 30.18 2.56
CA PHE A 50 -15.24 31.41 2.54
C PHE A 50 -16.43 31.34 3.51
N LYS A 51 -17.15 30.21 3.50
CA LYS A 51 -18.26 29.95 4.44
C LYS A 51 -17.83 30.03 5.92
N ASN A 52 -16.57 29.71 6.21
CA ASN A 52 -15.98 29.81 7.54
C ASN A 52 -15.25 31.15 7.79
N ASN A 53 -15.66 32.24 7.13
CA ASN A 53 -15.06 33.57 7.28
C ASN A 53 -13.53 33.57 7.04
N GLY A 54 -13.08 32.85 6.01
CA GLY A 54 -11.67 32.79 5.62
C GLY A 54 -10.82 31.90 6.53
N ARG A 55 -11.43 31.16 7.46
CA ARG A 55 -10.70 30.34 8.45
C ARG A 55 -10.63 28.90 7.98
N TYR A 56 -9.41 28.37 7.98
CA TYR A 56 -9.16 26.95 7.74
C TYR A 56 -8.40 26.35 8.92
N TYR A 57 -8.99 25.33 9.54
CA TYR A 57 -8.39 24.62 10.67
C TYR A 57 -7.97 23.22 10.23
N PHE A 58 -6.76 22.82 10.61
CA PHE A 58 -6.21 21.51 10.26
C PHE A 58 -5.26 21.02 11.36
N THR A 59 -4.98 19.72 11.38
CA THR A 59 -3.99 19.09 12.27
C THR A 59 -2.72 18.70 11.50
N HIS A 60 -1.70 18.27 12.23
CA HIS A 60 -0.49 17.72 11.60
C HIS A 60 -0.83 16.46 10.76
N GLU A 61 -1.78 15.64 11.19
CA GLU A 61 -2.24 14.47 10.44
C GLU A 61 -2.87 14.84 9.10
N ASP A 62 -3.60 15.96 9.04
CA ASP A 62 -4.18 16.48 7.79
C ASP A 62 -3.08 16.91 6.82
N TYR A 63 -2.00 17.54 7.31
CA TYR A 63 -0.81 17.83 6.52
C TYR A 63 -0.17 16.55 5.98
N LEU A 64 0.06 15.55 6.83
CA LEU A 64 0.64 14.27 6.41
C LEU A 64 -0.25 13.54 5.39
N LEU A 65 -1.58 13.64 5.51
CA LEU A 65 -2.52 13.13 4.52
C LEU A 65 -2.39 13.87 3.19
N ASN A 66 -2.38 15.21 3.21
CA ASN A 66 -2.21 16.02 2.02
C ASN A 66 -0.87 15.71 1.31
N LYS A 67 0.22 15.62 2.08
CA LYS A 67 1.55 15.26 1.57
C LYS A 67 1.53 13.88 0.90
N ARG A 68 0.88 12.89 1.51
CA ARG A 68 0.71 11.56 0.89
C ARG A 68 -0.09 11.64 -0.41
N ASN A 69 -1.16 12.42 -0.47
CA ASN A 69 -1.97 12.57 -1.67
C ASN A 69 -1.18 13.24 -2.82
N LEU A 70 -0.39 14.27 -2.52
CA LEU A 70 0.49 14.91 -3.49
C LEU A 70 1.56 13.94 -4.01
N ASN A 71 2.15 13.13 -3.12
CA ASN A 71 3.12 12.10 -3.50
C ASN A 71 2.53 11.02 -4.42
N ILE A 72 1.21 10.83 -4.46
CA ILE A 72 0.59 9.90 -5.43
C ILE A 72 0.72 10.45 -6.86
N ILE A 73 0.66 11.77 -7.02
CA ILE A 73 0.75 12.44 -8.32
C ILE A 73 2.17 12.32 -8.89
N THR A 74 3.20 12.35 -8.03
CA THR A 74 4.60 12.21 -8.43
C THR A 74 4.98 10.79 -8.85
N ILE A 75 4.22 9.77 -8.44
CA ILE A 75 4.42 8.38 -8.85
C ILE A 75 3.93 8.19 -10.30
N PRO A 76 4.67 7.46 -11.17
CA PRO A 76 4.22 7.11 -12.52
C PRO A 76 2.86 6.40 -12.52
N LYS A 77 2.04 6.66 -13.55
CA LYS A 77 0.64 6.18 -13.61
C LYS A 77 0.53 4.66 -13.46
N GLU A 78 1.51 3.93 -13.96
CA GLU A 78 1.64 2.47 -13.91
C GLU A 78 1.80 1.97 -12.47
N ARG A 79 2.46 2.75 -11.61
CA ARG A 79 2.81 2.37 -10.23
C ARG A 79 1.81 2.89 -9.19
N ARG A 80 0.96 3.86 -9.52
CA ARG A 80 -0.03 4.45 -8.59
C ARG A 80 -0.98 3.42 -7.96
N LYS A 81 -1.26 2.31 -8.66
CA LYS A 81 -2.18 1.25 -8.20
C LYS A 81 -1.53 0.22 -7.26
N ILE A 82 -0.20 0.23 -7.08
CA ILE A 82 0.50 -0.79 -6.27
C ILE A 82 0.01 -0.78 -4.81
N ARG A 83 -0.03 0.39 -4.18
CA ARG A 83 -0.46 0.51 -2.77
C ARG A 83 -1.94 0.10 -2.59
N PRO A 84 -2.91 0.64 -3.35
CA PRO A 84 -4.30 0.20 -3.26
C PRO A 84 -4.46 -1.32 -3.46
N ASN A 85 -3.68 -1.93 -4.36
CA ASN A 85 -3.72 -3.37 -4.58
C ASN A 85 -3.21 -4.16 -3.36
N ILE A 86 -2.13 -3.71 -2.71
CA ILE A 86 -1.62 -4.31 -1.47
C ILE A 86 -2.63 -4.16 -0.33
N GLU A 87 -3.21 -2.97 -0.15
CA GLU A 87 -4.24 -2.73 0.88
C GLU A 87 -5.47 -3.60 0.66
N ALA A 88 -5.90 -3.78 -0.58
CA ALA A 88 -6.96 -4.71 -0.94
C ALA A 88 -6.59 -6.16 -0.60
N THR A 89 -5.35 -6.58 -0.88
CA THR A 89 -4.87 -7.94 -0.52
C THR A 89 -4.88 -8.15 0.98
N MET A 90 -4.39 -7.18 1.76
CA MET A 90 -4.41 -7.26 3.23
C MET A 90 -5.83 -7.24 3.80
N LYS A 91 -6.75 -6.50 3.19
CA LYS A 91 -8.17 -6.53 3.56
C LYS A 91 -8.77 -7.92 3.38
N GLU A 92 -8.58 -8.52 2.21
CA GLU A 92 -9.09 -9.87 1.90
C GLU A 92 -8.44 -10.94 2.79
N PHE A 93 -7.14 -10.82 3.06
CA PHE A 93 -6.43 -11.65 4.03
C PHE A 93 -7.08 -11.56 5.41
N LYS A 94 -7.27 -10.33 5.93
CA LYS A 94 -7.82 -10.08 7.26
C LYS A 94 -9.24 -10.62 7.40
N THR A 95 -10.08 -10.43 6.39
CA THR A 95 -11.46 -10.94 6.36
C THR A 95 -11.53 -12.46 6.54
N ARG A 96 -10.52 -13.21 6.07
CA ARG A 96 -10.46 -14.68 6.22
C ARG A 96 -9.87 -15.15 7.56
N THR A 97 -9.44 -14.23 8.41
CA THR A 97 -8.85 -14.52 9.71
C THR A 97 -9.78 -14.04 10.84
N PRO A 98 -10.40 -14.96 11.60
CA PRO A 98 -11.27 -14.58 12.72
C PRO A 98 -10.54 -13.67 13.70
N GLY A 99 -11.11 -12.50 13.99
CA GLY A 99 -10.51 -11.50 14.88
C GLY A 99 -9.16 -10.93 14.38
N GLY A 100 -8.83 -11.09 13.11
CA GLY A 100 -7.52 -10.67 12.55
C GLY A 100 -6.35 -11.53 13.03
N LYS A 101 -6.62 -12.74 13.57
CA LYS A 101 -5.62 -13.64 14.11
C LYS A 101 -5.48 -14.88 13.23
N ILE A 102 -4.24 -15.24 12.93
CA ILE A 102 -3.90 -16.49 12.25
C ILE A 102 -3.86 -17.66 13.24
N LYS A 103 -4.20 -18.86 12.77
CA LYS A 103 -4.16 -20.09 13.59
C LYS A 103 -2.73 -20.64 13.76
N VAL A 104 -1.85 -20.33 12.80
CA VAL A 104 -0.46 -20.80 12.77
C VAL A 104 0.40 -19.96 13.73
N ARG A 105 1.34 -20.61 14.42
CA ARG A 105 2.27 -19.99 15.37
C ARG A 105 3.73 -20.20 14.94
N GLY A 106 4.61 -19.33 15.43
CA GLY A 106 6.03 -19.31 15.08
C GLY A 106 6.28 -18.48 13.82
N LEU A 107 7.37 -17.70 13.82
CA LEU A 107 7.66 -16.71 12.78
C LEU A 107 7.76 -17.34 11.39
N PHE A 108 8.54 -18.42 11.25
CA PHE A 108 8.73 -19.10 9.97
C PHE A 108 7.41 -19.62 9.37
N LYS A 109 6.66 -20.41 10.15
CA LYS A 109 5.38 -20.98 9.71
C LYS A 109 4.35 -19.89 9.38
N THR A 110 4.35 -18.81 10.17
CA THR A 110 3.50 -17.64 9.95
C THR A 110 3.84 -16.93 8.64
N SER A 111 5.13 -16.72 8.36
CA SER A 111 5.58 -16.10 7.10
C SER A 111 5.19 -16.94 5.89
N LEU A 112 5.44 -18.25 5.93
CA LEU A 112 5.07 -19.16 4.84
C LEU A 112 3.55 -19.15 4.59
N PHE A 113 2.76 -19.19 5.67
CA PHE A 113 1.30 -19.06 5.58
C PHE A 113 0.89 -17.71 4.97
N ALA A 114 1.46 -16.60 5.45
CA ALA A 114 1.13 -15.26 4.98
C ALA A 114 1.42 -15.09 3.48
N TYR A 115 2.58 -15.57 3.02
CA TYR A 115 2.95 -15.55 1.62
C TYR A 115 2.05 -16.42 0.77
N SER A 116 1.79 -17.66 1.19
CA SER A 116 0.95 -18.60 0.46
C SER A 116 -0.47 -18.05 0.27
N VAL A 117 -1.06 -17.47 1.33
CA VAL A 117 -2.40 -16.86 1.25
C VAL A 117 -2.39 -15.58 0.40
N GLY A 118 -1.37 -14.75 0.52
CA GLY A 118 -1.21 -13.56 -0.31
C GLY A 118 -1.12 -13.88 -1.80
N ILE A 119 -0.34 -14.92 -2.14
CA ILE A 119 -0.23 -15.45 -3.51
C ILE A 119 -1.59 -15.99 -3.98
N ALA A 120 -2.27 -16.82 -3.17
CA ALA A 120 -3.58 -17.37 -3.51
C ALA A 120 -4.65 -16.30 -3.73
N ILE A 121 -4.66 -15.23 -2.92
CA ILE A 121 -5.55 -14.06 -3.11
C ILE A 121 -5.37 -13.43 -4.49
N ASN A 122 -4.12 -13.16 -4.87
CA ASN A 122 -3.81 -12.52 -6.14
C ASN A 122 -4.14 -13.43 -7.33
N PHE A 123 -3.82 -14.73 -7.25
CA PHE A 123 -4.23 -15.70 -8.26
C PHE A 123 -5.74 -15.76 -8.43
N GLY A 124 -6.50 -15.80 -7.33
CA GLY A 124 -7.97 -15.77 -7.38
C GLY A 124 -8.52 -14.51 -8.05
N ARG A 125 -7.86 -13.36 -7.90
CA ARG A 125 -8.22 -12.11 -8.60
C ARG A 125 -7.95 -12.19 -10.09
N ILE A 126 -6.77 -12.67 -10.48
CA ILE A 126 -6.38 -12.85 -11.88
C ILE A 126 -7.34 -13.82 -12.57
N TYR A 127 -7.63 -14.96 -11.94
CA TYR A 127 -8.57 -15.96 -12.45
C TYR A 127 -9.97 -15.37 -12.69
N ARG A 128 -10.51 -14.64 -11.71
CA ARG A 128 -11.82 -13.97 -11.87
C ARG A 128 -11.79 -12.92 -12.98
N TYR A 129 -10.72 -12.14 -13.08
CA TYR A 129 -10.55 -11.14 -14.13
C TYR A 129 -10.56 -11.79 -15.52
N ILE A 130 -9.79 -12.86 -15.71
CA ILE A 130 -9.76 -13.63 -16.96
C ILE A 130 -11.15 -14.16 -17.30
N THR A 131 -11.79 -14.84 -16.34
CA THR A 131 -13.08 -15.51 -16.53
C THR A 131 -14.17 -14.51 -16.94
N VAL A 132 -14.20 -13.33 -16.32
CA VAL A 132 -15.21 -12.29 -16.62
C VAL A 132 -14.96 -11.61 -17.97
N ASN A 133 -13.70 -11.43 -18.36
CA ASN A 133 -13.33 -10.75 -19.60
C ASN A 133 -13.20 -11.69 -20.81
N ASN A 134 -13.50 -12.99 -20.67
CA ASN A 134 -13.33 -14.02 -21.71
C ASN A 134 -11.94 -13.96 -22.38
N ILE A 135 -10.90 -13.63 -21.62
CA ILE A 135 -9.52 -13.61 -22.14
C ILE A 135 -9.13 -15.06 -22.40
N ASP A 136 -8.75 -15.36 -23.66
CA ASP A 136 -8.53 -16.70 -24.19
C ASP A 136 -7.98 -17.68 -23.15
N ASN A 137 -8.85 -18.60 -22.74
CA ASN A 137 -8.58 -19.59 -21.70
C ASN A 137 -7.36 -20.47 -22.06
N ASP A 138 -6.97 -20.56 -23.32
CA ASP A 138 -5.89 -21.41 -23.79
C ASP A 138 -4.51 -20.97 -23.31
N LEU A 139 -4.18 -19.67 -23.26
CA LEU A 139 -2.87 -19.22 -22.79
C LEU A 139 -2.69 -19.50 -21.28
N ILE A 140 -3.78 -19.33 -20.54
CA ILE A 140 -3.84 -19.53 -19.09
C ILE A 140 -3.91 -21.02 -18.76
N ASN A 141 -4.69 -21.82 -19.48
CA ASN A 141 -4.73 -23.28 -19.32
C ASN A 141 -3.38 -23.91 -19.69
N ASN A 142 -2.70 -23.43 -20.72
CA ASN A 142 -1.35 -23.88 -21.08
C ASN A 142 -0.32 -23.46 -20.03
N GLY A 143 -0.42 -22.23 -19.50
CA GLY A 143 0.46 -21.76 -18.42
C GLY A 143 0.23 -22.51 -17.10
N PHE A 144 -1.02 -22.69 -16.67
CA PHE A 144 -1.37 -23.45 -15.48
C PHE A 144 -1.07 -24.92 -15.63
N SER A 145 -1.30 -25.54 -16.79
CA SER A 145 -0.93 -26.94 -17.02
C SER A 145 0.58 -27.13 -17.06
N ALA A 146 1.36 -26.22 -17.64
CA ALA A 146 2.81 -26.25 -17.57
C ALA A 146 3.31 -26.11 -16.11
N MET A 147 2.75 -25.17 -15.36
CA MET A 147 3.09 -24.98 -13.94
C MET A 147 2.66 -26.18 -13.10
N ILE A 148 1.47 -26.74 -13.30
CA ILE A 148 0.99 -27.95 -12.62
C ILE A 148 1.86 -29.14 -13.00
N ASN A 149 2.25 -29.30 -14.26
CA ASN A 149 3.13 -30.39 -14.69
C ASN A 149 4.55 -30.24 -14.11
N ILE A 150 5.06 -29.02 -13.96
CA ILE A 150 6.31 -28.74 -13.25
C ILE A 150 6.15 -29.08 -11.76
N PHE A 151 5.08 -28.62 -11.12
CA PHE A 151 4.78 -28.91 -9.72
C PHE A 151 4.60 -30.42 -9.50
N VAL A 152 3.86 -31.12 -10.35
CA VAL A 152 3.63 -32.56 -10.31
C VAL A 152 4.92 -33.31 -10.59
N LYS A 153 5.77 -32.89 -11.54
CA LYS A 153 7.11 -33.51 -11.71
C LYS A 153 7.97 -33.32 -10.47
N ILE A 154 7.97 -32.13 -9.88
CA ILE A 154 8.70 -31.83 -8.63
C ILE A 154 8.15 -32.65 -7.45
N PHE A 155 6.84 -32.84 -7.37
CA PHE A 155 6.18 -33.58 -6.28
C PHE A 155 6.26 -35.11 -6.48
N ALA A 156 6.13 -35.59 -7.71
CA ALA A 156 6.12 -37.01 -8.08
C ALA A 156 7.52 -37.62 -8.16
N GLN A 157 8.58 -36.83 -8.39
CA GLN A 157 9.96 -37.30 -8.28
C GLN A 157 10.46 -37.45 -6.84
N ASN A 158 9.60 -37.29 -5.81
CA ASN A 158 9.95 -37.34 -4.40
C ASN A 158 11.12 -36.41 -4.06
N HIS A 159 10.84 -35.15 -3.71
CA HIS A 159 11.62 -34.48 -2.67
C HIS A 159 10.90 -33.23 -2.17
N PHE A 160 10.02 -33.41 -1.17
CA PHE A 160 9.52 -32.28 -0.39
C PHE A 160 10.69 -31.45 0.17
N SER A 161 11.83 -32.08 0.49
CA SER A 161 13.04 -31.33 0.90
C SER A 161 13.66 -30.51 -0.25
N ASN A 162 13.71 -30.99 -1.50
CA ASN A 162 14.32 -30.22 -2.59
C ASN A 162 13.42 -29.07 -3.09
N PHE A 163 12.10 -29.21 -2.94
CA PHE A 163 11.17 -28.10 -3.20
C PHE A 163 11.30 -27.01 -2.15
N ILE A 164 11.39 -27.42 -0.87
CA ILE A 164 11.59 -26.50 0.24
C ILE A 164 12.97 -25.82 0.14
N THR A 165 14.05 -26.53 -0.19
CA THR A 165 15.38 -25.91 -0.41
C THR A 165 15.38 -24.95 -1.60
N ARG A 166 14.74 -25.28 -2.72
CA ARG A 166 14.62 -24.35 -3.87
C ARG A 166 13.79 -23.12 -3.57
N ILE A 167 12.71 -23.28 -2.79
CA ILE A 167 11.95 -22.14 -2.27
C ILE A 167 12.82 -21.29 -1.34
N PHE A 168 13.64 -21.93 -0.49
CA PHE A 168 14.57 -21.22 0.39
C PHE A 168 15.69 -20.52 -0.36
N GLU A 169 16.23 -21.11 -1.42
CA GLU A 169 17.20 -20.48 -2.33
C GLU A 169 16.57 -19.27 -3.01
N TYR A 170 15.35 -19.39 -3.55
CA TYR A 170 14.62 -18.28 -4.15
C TYR A 170 14.33 -17.14 -3.15
N PHE A 171 13.90 -17.47 -1.92
CA PHE A 171 13.72 -16.48 -0.86
C PHE A 171 15.06 -15.90 -0.36
N GLY A 172 16.15 -16.68 -0.38
CA GLY A 172 17.50 -16.23 -0.09
C GLY A 172 18.01 -15.23 -1.13
N GLU A 173 17.81 -15.50 -2.42
CA GLU A 173 18.13 -14.58 -3.51
C GLU A 173 17.31 -13.29 -3.44
N LEU A 174 16.02 -13.37 -3.11
CA LEU A 174 15.16 -12.22 -2.87
C LEU A 174 15.60 -11.38 -1.66
N SER A 175 16.05 -12.03 -0.58
CA SER A 175 16.63 -11.37 0.59
C SER A 175 17.94 -10.64 0.24
N ASN A 176 18.79 -11.24 -0.58
CA ASN A 176 20.07 -10.67 -0.98
C ASN A 176 19.93 -9.49 -1.96
N ARG A 177 18.88 -9.47 -2.79
CA ARG A 177 18.59 -8.35 -3.71
C ARG A 177 17.89 -7.15 -3.07
N SER A 178 17.41 -7.28 -1.83
CA SER A 178 16.71 -6.20 -1.12
C SER A 178 17.23 -6.09 0.32
N PRO A 179 18.32 -5.33 0.56
CA PRO A 179 18.98 -5.24 1.88
C PRO A 179 18.07 -4.69 3.00
N ASN A 180 16.90 -4.13 2.66
CA ASN A 180 15.90 -3.65 3.61
C ASN A 180 14.84 -4.72 4.00
N MET A 181 14.86 -5.92 3.41
CA MET A 181 14.05 -7.06 3.87
C MET A 181 14.89 -7.92 4.82
N ARG A 182 14.68 -7.76 6.14
CA ARG A 182 15.32 -8.57 7.20
C ARG A 182 14.79 -10.01 7.24
N PHE A 183 14.84 -10.74 6.13
CA PHE A 183 14.52 -12.17 6.10
C PHE A 183 15.67 -13.01 6.66
N SER A 184 16.92 -12.66 6.36
CA SER A 184 18.13 -13.40 6.77
C SER A 184 18.37 -13.45 8.28
N ALA A 185 18.03 -12.39 9.02
CA ALA A 185 18.32 -12.31 10.46
C ALA A 185 17.39 -13.16 11.36
N THR A 186 16.29 -13.68 10.81
CA THR A 186 15.26 -14.39 11.60
C THR A 186 15.03 -15.84 11.18
N LEU A 187 15.62 -16.26 10.07
CA LEU A 187 15.58 -17.63 9.58
C LEU A 187 16.95 -18.25 9.80
N ASN A 188 17.22 -18.63 11.05
CA ASN A 188 18.40 -19.42 11.38
C ASN A 188 18.19 -20.81 10.77
N PHE A 189 18.82 -21.07 9.62
CA PHE A 189 18.72 -22.33 8.87
C PHE A 189 19.73 -23.39 9.33
N GLU A 190 20.56 -23.10 10.33
CA GLU A 190 21.61 -24.01 10.86
C GLU A 190 21.07 -25.23 11.63
N GLY A 191 19.77 -25.53 11.54
CA GLY A 191 19.12 -26.60 12.30
C GLY A 191 18.11 -27.44 11.51
N PHE A 192 18.26 -27.51 10.18
CA PHE A 192 17.52 -28.44 9.33
C PHE A 192 18.48 -29.33 8.54
#